data_AF-A0A6L9ZXP0-F1
#
_entry.id   AF-A0A6L9ZXP0-F1
#
_cell.length_a   1.000
_cell.length_b   1.000
_cell.length_c   1.000
_cell.angle_alpha   90.00
_cell.angle_beta   90.00
_cell.angle_gamma   90.00
#
_symmetry.space_group_name_H-M   'P 1'
#
loop_
_entity.id
_entity.type
_entity.pdbx_description
1 polymer ?
#
loop_
_entity_poly.entity_id
_entity_poly.type
_entity_poly.pdbx_seq_one_letter_code
_entity_poly.pdbx_strand_id
1 'polypeptide(L)'
;MDPITIAMTIDDWDFFLPRAHKNKPVKGRPYRIFEPQWKQVILLWLEREDVEEENKEEFIQALTKFKDGCKHFLPKEKLDRGFYEYRAYFLAAAGISGFGNCSQADEIVKKVVYWVCNRPYSSPYYIVQDEAIKVLLETPRKKTINALVQLLESTSNDDTLIQASEILGKINPGNEKAIHTLVKMLESASDYTLIRAAKTLGKIDPGNEKAIGVLLQVLESTSDYYTPNQVEKILEKIFGSVDYYKNINSLRMVASEGLREIGRGNEKAIDGLVQLLESTTDYHTNMEASKSLGEIGIDSGNEKAINSLVKVLESSFDDRTWMEAAHSLKEIRTKKDITTLFISLKHYLSAIEYLDFNQDRFNKSYNIIWNFTETLPYPEFYQAWHTPLKKRLWLFLCLRLFSFLLFWSFTFLSWGLMFLVFLLVFSPHIIRFLISSCNRYLKKIISQQTPSI
;
A
#
# COMPACT_ATOMS: atom_id res chain seq x y z
N MET A 1 23.39 -24.53 15.86
CA MET A 1 23.67 -25.40 14.70
C MET A 1 23.61 -24.50 13.48
N ASP A 2 24.62 -24.54 12.63
CA ASP A 2 24.66 -23.70 11.43
C ASP A 2 23.58 -24.13 10.41
N PRO A 3 23.16 -23.25 9.48
CA PRO A 3 22.10 -23.56 8.52
C PRO A 3 22.36 -24.76 7.61
N ILE A 4 23.62 -25.06 7.30
CA ILE A 4 24.00 -26.19 6.43
C ILE A 4 23.73 -27.50 7.16
N THR A 5 24.23 -27.62 8.39
CA THR A 5 24.01 -28.81 9.22
C THR A 5 22.51 -29.06 9.43
N ILE A 6 21.72 -27.99 9.65
CA ILE A 6 20.25 -28.14 9.77
C ILE A 6 19.65 -28.65 8.46
N ALA A 7 20.01 -28.05 7.32
CA ALA A 7 19.49 -28.45 6.00
C ALA A 7 19.77 -29.92 5.69
N MET A 8 20.93 -30.45 6.10
CA MET A 8 21.31 -31.87 5.92
C MET A 8 20.47 -32.84 6.76
N THR A 9 19.86 -32.38 7.85
CA THR A 9 19.01 -33.24 8.71
C THR A 9 17.56 -33.37 8.25
N ILE A 10 17.18 -32.66 7.18
CA ILE A 10 15.80 -32.57 6.71
C ILE A 10 15.66 -33.36 5.42
N ASP A 11 14.96 -34.49 5.44
CA ASP A 11 14.83 -35.35 4.26
C ASP A 11 13.67 -34.94 3.35
N ASP A 12 12.58 -34.41 3.92
CA ASP A 12 11.33 -34.09 3.21
C ASP A 12 10.93 -32.63 3.41
N TRP A 13 10.53 -31.97 2.32
CA TRP A 13 10.04 -30.60 2.35
C TRP A 13 8.71 -30.43 3.11
N ASP A 14 7.97 -31.51 3.40
CA ASP A 14 6.79 -31.49 4.31
C ASP A 14 7.14 -30.92 5.70
N PHE A 15 8.42 -30.99 6.07
CA PHE A 15 8.97 -30.30 7.24
C PHE A 15 8.83 -28.77 7.12
N PHE A 16 9.07 -28.19 5.95
CA PHE A 16 8.97 -26.75 5.73
C PHE A 16 7.53 -26.28 5.50
N LEU A 17 6.78 -27.02 4.69
CA LEU A 17 5.41 -26.71 4.28
C LEU A 17 4.55 -27.99 4.33
N PRO A 18 3.49 -28.04 5.17
CA PRO A 18 2.65 -29.23 5.23
C PRO A 18 1.96 -29.52 3.89
N ARG A 19 2.16 -30.73 3.33
CA ARG A 19 1.53 -31.18 2.07
C ARG A 19 0.01 -31.15 2.10
N ALA A 20 -0.57 -31.31 3.29
CA ALA A 20 -2.02 -31.24 3.50
C ALA A 20 -2.59 -29.80 3.42
N HIS A 21 -1.74 -28.78 3.24
CA HIS A 21 -2.19 -27.41 3.03
C HIS A 21 -3.05 -27.32 1.76
N LYS A 22 -4.17 -26.58 1.86
CA LYS A 22 -5.05 -26.30 0.72
C LYS A 22 -5.25 -24.81 0.53
N ASN A 23 -5.83 -24.16 1.54
CA ASN A 23 -6.09 -22.72 1.57
C ASN A 23 -6.19 -22.18 3.00
N LYS A 24 -5.76 -22.98 3.98
CA LYS A 24 -5.82 -22.67 5.41
C LYS A 24 -4.71 -23.42 6.17
N PRO A 25 -4.32 -22.94 7.35
CA PRO A 25 -3.34 -23.61 8.20
C PRO A 25 -3.74 -25.04 8.54
N VAL A 26 -2.75 -25.93 8.62
CA VAL A 26 -2.93 -27.31 9.10
C VAL A 26 -2.70 -27.30 10.62
N LYS A 27 -3.66 -27.83 11.37
CA LYS A 27 -3.65 -27.77 12.85
C LYS A 27 -2.38 -28.40 13.41
N GLY A 28 -1.68 -27.67 14.28
CA GLY A 28 -0.45 -28.15 14.95
C GLY A 28 0.78 -28.26 14.06
N ARG A 29 0.71 -27.77 12.81
CA ARG A 29 1.83 -27.82 11.86
C ARG A 29 2.32 -26.40 11.56
N PRO A 30 3.62 -26.10 11.74
CA PRO A 30 4.20 -24.80 11.41
C PRO A 30 4.39 -24.64 9.89
N TYR A 31 4.55 -23.40 9.45
CA TYR A 31 4.79 -23.02 8.06
C TYR A 31 6.14 -22.29 7.97
N ARG A 32 7.21 -23.09 8.05
CA ARG A 32 8.59 -22.59 8.14
C ARG A 32 9.02 -21.80 6.92
N ILE A 33 8.35 -22.01 5.79
CA ILE A 33 8.52 -21.21 4.56
C ILE A 33 8.27 -19.69 4.77
N PHE A 34 7.64 -19.28 5.87
CA PHE A 34 7.40 -17.87 6.20
C PHE A 34 8.17 -17.38 7.42
N GLU A 35 8.99 -18.23 8.01
CA GLU A 35 9.80 -17.92 9.18
C GLU A 35 11.21 -17.52 8.73
N PRO A 36 11.67 -16.28 8.98
CA PRO A 36 12.91 -15.75 8.41
C PRO A 36 14.15 -16.63 8.65
N GLN A 37 14.23 -17.27 9.82
CA GLN A 37 15.35 -18.16 10.19
C GLN A 37 15.47 -19.41 9.30
N TRP A 38 14.42 -19.79 8.58
CA TRP A 38 14.42 -20.97 7.72
C TRP A 38 14.71 -20.65 6.26
N LYS A 39 14.69 -19.38 5.83
CA LYS A 39 14.94 -19.01 4.42
C LYS A 39 16.25 -19.62 3.93
N GLN A 40 17.35 -19.40 4.63
CA GLN A 40 18.66 -19.93 4.23
C GLN A 40 18.72 -21.46 4.23
N VAL A 41 18.09 -22.10 5.24
CA VAL A 41 18.03 -23.57 5.33
C VAL A 41 17.29 -24.16 4.13
N ILE A 42 16.19 -23.52 3.72
CA ILE A 42 15.38 -23.93 2.57
C ILE A 42 16.17 -23.79 1.26
N LEU A 43 16.90 -22.68 1.08
CA LEU A 43 17.72 -22.48 -0.12
C LEU A 43 18.83 -23.54 -0.20
N LEU A 44 19.53 -23.80 0.91
CA LEU A 44 20.54 -24.86 1.00
C LEU A 44 19.96 -26.25 0.76
N TRP A 45 18.74 -26.50 1.25
CA TRP A 45 18.04 -27.76 0.99
C TRP A 45 17.74 -27.96 -0.50
N LEU A 46 17.42 -26.90 -1.24
CA LEU A 46 17.21 -26.96 -2.69
C LEU A 46 18.51 -27.19 -3.48
N GLU A 47 19.66 -26.82 -2.92
CA GLU A 47 20.99 -27.03 -3.52
C GLU A 47 21.51 -28.46 -3.36
N ARG A 48 20.98 -29.23 -2.40
CA ARG A 48 21.44 -30.59 -2.06
C ARG A 48 21.33 -31.57 -3.21
N GLU A 49 22.44 -32.15 -3.66
CA GLU A 49 22.44 -33.17 -4.74
C GLU A 49 21.80 -34.49 -4.34
N ASP A 50 21.75 -34.81 -3.04
CA ASP A 50 21.19 -36.05 -2.50
C ASP A 50 19.66 -36.04 -2.37
N VAL A 51 19.01 -34.90 -2.61
CA VAL A 51 17.56 -34.78 -2.67
C VAL A 51 17.10 -34.94 -4.12
N GLU A 52 16.23 -35.91 -4.37
CA GLU A 52 15.64 -36.18 -5.69
C GLU A 52 15.04 -34.92 -6.33
N GLU A 53 15.33 -34.69 -7.61
CA GLU A 53 14.86 -33.52 -8.35
C GLU A 53 13.33 -33.41 -8.36
N GLU A 54 12.63 -34.55 -8.42
CA GLU A 54 11.18 -34.65 -8.36
C GLU A 54 10.62 -34.05 -7.06
N ASN A 55 11.30 -34.29 -5.94
CA ASN A 55 10.89 -33.78 -4.63
C ASN A 55 11.10 -32.26 -4.54
N LYS A 56 12.20 -31.74 -5.13
CA LYS A 56 12.45 -30.30 -5.24
C LYS A 56 11.43 -29.62 -6.15
N GLU A 57 11.10 -30.23 -7.28
CA GLU A 57 10.11 -29.72 -8.23
C GLU A 57 8.71 -29.66 -7.60
N GLU A 58 8.33 -30.70 -6.85
CA GLU A 58 7.08 -30.70 -6.09
C GLU A 58 7.05 -29.59 -5.04
N PHE A 59 8.16 -29.36 -4.33
CA PHE A 59 8.24 -28.30 -3.35
C PHE A 59 8.11 -26.90 -3.98
N ILE A 60 8.86 -26.64 -5.06
CA ILE A 60 8.76 -25.40 -5.83
C ILE A 60 7.32 -25.20 -6.35
N GLN A 61 6.69 -26.26 -6.84
CA GLN A 61 5.29 -26.22 -7.26
C GLN A 61 4.35 -25.88 -6.10
N ALA A 62 4.57 -26.45 -4.91
CA ALA A 62 3.77 -26.15 -3.72
C ALA A 62 3.90 -24.68 -3.29
N LEU A 63 5.12 -24.12 -3.39
CA LEU A 63 5.38 -22.70 -3.13
C LEU A 63 4.69 -21.78 -4.16
N THR A 64 4.83 -22.07 -5.46
CA THR A 64 4.26 -21.22 -6.52
C THR A 64 2.72 -21.26 -6.56
N LYS A 65 2.12 -22.38 -6.14
CA LYS A 65 0.67 -22.61 -6.09
C LYS A 65 0.06 -22.39 -4.70
N PHE A 66 0.84 -21.98 -3.71
CA PHE A 66 0.38 -21.71 -2.34
C PHE A 66 -0.88 -20.84 -2.32
N LYS A 67 -1.83 -21.15 -1.42
CA LYS A 67 -3.07 -20.38 -1.25
C LYS A 67 -3.24 -19.95 0.18
N ASP A 68 -3.22 -18.65 0.41
CA ASP A 68 -3.31 -18.13 1.76
C ASP A 68 -4.75 -18.06 2.29
N GLY A 69 -5.76 -18.13 1.42
CA GLY A 69 -7.18 -18.02 1.77
C GLY A 69 -7.65 -16.57 1.95
N CYS A 70 -6.78 -15.59 1.72
CA CYS A 70 -7.00 -14.18 2.03
C CYS A 70 -7.39 -13.34 0.81
N LYS A 71 -7.07 -13.80 -0.41
CA LYS A 71 -7.28 -13.07 -1.67
C LYS A 71 -8.71 -12.54 -1.90
N HIS A 72 -9.75 -13.22 -1.40
CA HIS A 72 -11.15 -12.83 -1.65
C HIS A 72 -11.52 -11.43 -1.14
N PHE A 73 -10.78 -10.90 -0.17
CA PHE A 73 -11.03 -9.56 0.38
C PHE A 73 -10.15 -8.48 -0.25
N LEU A 74 -9.33 -8.82 -1.26
CA LEU A 74 -8.47 -7.87 -1.97
C LEU A 74 -9.08 -7.52 -3.33
N PRO A 75 -8.92 -6.27 -3.81
CA PRO A 75 -9.39 -5.87 -5.13
C PRO A 75 -8.73 -6.71 -6.23
N LYS A 76 -9.52 -7.54 -6.93
CA LYS A 76 -9.02 -8.46 -7.96
C LYS A 76 -8.34 -7.74 -9.13
N GLU A 77 -8.80 -6.52 -9.42
CA GLU A 77 -8.22 -5.65 -10.46
C GLU A 77 -6.81 -5.19 -10.07
N LYS A 78 -6.52 -5.09 -8.77
CA LYS A 78 -5.24 -4.62 -8.25
C LYS A 78 -4.29 -5.78 -7.93
N LEU A 79 -4.72 -6.80 -7.22
CA LEU A 79 -3.82 -7.84 -6.72
C LEU A 79 -4.20 -9.22 -7.27
N ASP A 80 -3.23 -9.88 -7.92
CA ASP A 80 -3.42 -11.23 -8.47
C ASP A 80 -3.16 -12.33 -7.43
N ARG A 81 -2.67 -11.99 -6.24
CA ARG A 81 -2.33 -12.91 -5.16
C ARG A 81 -2.61 -12.30 -3.77
N GLY A 82 -2.78 -13.16 -2.77
CA GLY A 82 -2.78 -12.76 -1.36
C GLY A 82 -1.36 -12.51 -0.83
N PHE A 83 -1.24 -12.06 0.42
CA PHE A 83 0.04 -11.67 1.03
C PHE A 83 1.03 -12.84 1.09
N TYR A 84 0.60 -13.99 1.64
CA TYR A 84 1.47 -15.16 1.76
C TYR A 84 1.60 -15.92 0.44
N GLU A 85 0.67 -15.73 -0.50
CA GLU A 85 0.84 -16.22 -1.87
C GLU A 85 2.00 -15.52 -2.59
N TYR A 86 2.21 -14.21 -2.39
CA TYR A 86 3.40 -13.51 -2.91
C TYR A 86 4.68 -14.01 -2.24
N ARG A 87 4.69 -14.12 -0.90
CA ARG A 87 5.87 -14.58 -0.15
C ARG A 87 6.32 -15.98 -0.51
N ALA A 88 5.37 -16.91 -0.64
CA ALA A 88 5.69 -18.27 -1.08
C ALA A 88 6.29 -18.27 -2.50
N TYR A 89 5.75 -17.44 -3.39
CA TYR A 89 6.27 -17.31 -4.75
C TYR A 89 7.67 -16.70 -4.79
N PHE A 90 7.94 -15.71 -3.94
CA PHE A 90 9.26 -15.10 -3.80
C PHE A 90 10.29 -16.07 -3.24
N LEU A 91 9.91 -16.92 -2.29
CA LEU A 91 10.77 -18.00 -1.82
C LEU A 91 11.07 -19.01 -2.93
N ALA A 92 10.07 -19.37 -3.75
CA ALA A 92 10.29 -20.23 -4.92
C ALA A 92 11.28 -19.60 -5.90
N ALA A 93 11.12 -18.30 -6.20
CA ALA A 93 12.00 -17.56 -7.09
C ALA A 93 13.44 -17.42 -6.57
N ALA A 94 13.65 -17.29 -5.27
CA ALA A 94 14.98 -17.38 -4.67
C ALA A 94 15.54 -18.81 -4.78
N GLY A 95 14.68 -19.82 -4.55
CA GLY A 95 15.04 -21.23 -4.53
C GLY A 95 15.51 -21.80 -5.87
N ILE A 96 15.02 -21.30 -7.00
CA ILE A 96 15.42 -21.78 -8.33
C ILE A 96 16.90 -21.49 -8.67
N SER A 97 17.58 -20.62 -7.91
CA SER A 97 19.02 -20.40 -8.05
C SER A 97 19.83 -21.62 -7.61
N GLY A 98 19.38 -22.27 -6.53
CA GLY A 98 19.98 -23.49 -6.01
C GLY A 98 19.53 -24.77 -6.72
N PHE A 99 18.37 -24.74 -7.39
CA PHE A 99 17.84 -25.86 -8.15
C PHE A 99 17.95 -25.63 -9.67
N GLY A 100 19.15 -25.87 -10.22
CA GLY A 100 19.49 -25.55 -11.62
C GLY A 100 18.61 -26.19 -12.69
N ASN A 101 18.04 -27.37 -12.43
CA ASN A 101 17.18 -28.13 -13.35
C ASN A 101 15.67 -27.86 -13.14
N CYS A 102 15.29 -26.83 -12.38
CA CYS A 102 13.88 -26.52 -12.14
C CYS A 102 13.12 -26.23 -13.45
N SER A 103 12.10 -27.05 -13.72
CA SER A 103 11.32 -26.97 -14.97
C SER A 103 10.49 -25.68 -15.07
N GLN A 104 10.12 -25.12 -13.92
CA GLN A 104 9.31 -23.91 -13.80
C GLN A 104 10.13 -22.61 -13.75
N ALA A 105 11.47 -22.68 -13.82
CA ALA A 105 12.34 -21.53 -13.55
C ALA A 105 12.07 -20.32 -14.47
N ASP A 106 11.89 -20.52 -15.78
CA ASP A 106 11.64 -19.42 -16.70
C ASP A 106 10.27 -18.76 -16.47
N GLU A 107 9.24 -19.55 -16.18
CA GLU A 107 7.90 -19.04 -15.86
C GLU A 107 7.86 -18.29 -14.53
N ILE A 108 8.60 -18.78 -13.53
CA ILE A 108 8.75 -18.11 -12.23
C ILE A 108 9.43 -16.75 -12.42
N VAL A 109 10.57 -16.71 -13.11
CA VAL A 109 11.29 -15.46 -13.38
C VAL A 109 10.42 -14.49 -14.18
N LYS A 110 9.75 -14.96 -15.23
CA LYS A 110 8.84 -14.14 -16.05
C LYS A 110 7.71 -13.54 -15.20
N LYS A 111 7.18 -14.29 -14.24
CA LYS A 111 6.13 -13.79 -13.34
C LYS A 111 6.66 -12.75 -12.34
N VAL A 112 7.88 -12.92 -11.83
CA VAL A 112 8.52 -11.90 -10.99
C VAL A 112 8.79 -10.63 -11.80
N VAL A 113 9.35 -10.75 -13.01
CA VAL A 113 9.55 -9.63 -13.95
C VAL A 113 8.23 -8.90 -14.25
N TYR A 114 7.13 -9.64 -14.45
CA TYR A 114 5.80 -9.06 -14.62
C TYR A 114 5.38 -8.21 -13.42
N TRP A 115 5.63 -8.66 -12.18
CA TRP A 115 5.28 -7.87 -11.00
C TRP A 115 6.14 -6.63 -10.84
N VAL A 116 7.41 -6.70 -11.25
CA VAL A 116 8.27 -5.52 -11.24
C VAL A 116 7.80 -4.51 -12.29
N CYS A 117 7.66 -4.91 -13.56
CA CYS A 117 7.57 -3.96 -14.67
C CYS A 117 6.16 -3.62 -15.15
N ASN A 118 5.15 -4.49 -14.94
CA ASN A 118 3.83 -4.36 -15.57
C ASN A 118 2.76 -3.80 -14.61
N ARG A 119 3.17 -3.03 -13.60
CA ARG A 119 2.25 -2.38 -12.66
C ARG A 119 2.58 -0.88 -12.58
N PRO A 120 1.56 0.00 -12.51
CA PRO A 120 1.81 1.41 -12.26
C PRO A 120 2.56 1.54 -10.93
N TYR A 121 3.51 2.47 -10.86
CA TYR A 121 4.25 2.83 -9.63
C TYR A 121 3.33 3.58 -8.65
N SER A 122 2.19 2.96 -8.32
CA SER A 122 1.21 3.42 -7.36
C SER A 122 1.07 2.36 -6.28
N SER A 123 0.70 2.78 -5.07
CA SER A 123 0.44 1.80 -4.02
C SER A 123 -0.86 1.03 -4.34
N PRO A 124 -0.96 -0.26 -3.98
CA PRO A 124 -0.01 -1.08 -3.21
C PRO A 124 1.11 -1.73 -4.03
N TYR A 125 1.19 -1.45 -5.34
CA TYR A 125 2.08 -2.18 -6.25
C TYR A 125 3.56 -2.00 -5.91
N TYR A 126 3.97 -0.81 -5.47
CA TYR A 126 5.39 -0.56 -5.16
C TYR A 126 5.95 -1.49 -4.07
N ILE A 127 5.12 -1.92 -3.11
CA ILE A 127 5.57 -2.80 -2.01
C ILE A 127 5.92 -4.19 -2.54
N VAL A 128 5.06 -4.72 -3.42
CA VAL A 128 5.29 -6.00 -4.09
C VAL A 128 6.43 -5.86 -5.11
N GLN A 129 6.54 -4.71 -5.80
CA GLN A 129 7.62 -4.41 -6.73
C GLN A 129 8.98 -4.36 -6.02
N ASP A 130 9.10 -3.67 -4.89
CA ASP A 130 10.35 -3.55 -4.13
C ASP A 130 10.85 -4.92 -3.68
N GLU A 131 9.95 -5.77 -3.18
CA GLU A 131 10.32 -7.14 -2.81
C GLU A 131 10.63 -8.00 -4.03
N ALA A 132 9.84 -7.89 -5.11
CA ALA A 132 10.10 -8.60 -6.36
C ALA A 132 11.46 -8.20 -6.97
N ILE A 133 11.88 -6.94 -6.88
CA ILE A 133 13.20 -6.45 -7.32
C ILE A 133 14.31 -7.14 -6.51
N LYS A 134 14.19 -7.22 -5.19
CA LYS A 134 15.18 -7.92 -4.34
C LYS A 134 15.29 -9.39 -4.74
N VAL A 135 14.15 -10.06 -4.88
CA VAL A 135 14.08 -11.48 -5.25
C VAL A 135 14.62 -11.72 -6.65
N LEU A 136 14.41 -10.78 -7.59
CA LEU A 136 14.95 -10.88 -8.93
C LEU A 136 16.49 -10.91 -8.93
N LEU A 137 17.15 -10.29 -7.95
CA LEU A 137 18.61 -10.38 -7.76
C LEU A 137 19.06 -11.74 -7.18
N GLU A 138 18.16 -12.47 -6.51
CA GLU A 138 18.41 -13.81 -5.96
C GLU A 138 18.19 -14.92 -7.01
N THR A 139 17.50 -14.62 -8.12
CA THR A 139 17.23 -15.58 -9.21
C THR A 139 18.44 -15.82 -10.13
N PRO A 140 18.43 -16.89 -10.97
CA PRO A 140 19.46 -17.10 -11.99
C PRO A 140 19.58 -15.92 -12.96
N ARG A 141 20.69 -15.16 -12.86
CA ARG A 141 20.94 -13.93 -13.63
C ARG A 141 20.68 -14.07 -15.13
N LYS A 142 21.08 -15.18 -15.74
CA LYS A 142 20.88 -15.44 -17.19
C LYS A 142 19.39 -15.50 -17.56
N LYS A 143 18.57 -16.18 -16.75
CA LYS A 143 17.11 -16.28 -16.98
C LYS A 143 16.45 -14.91 -16.82
N THR A 144 16.88 -14.15 -15.83
CA THR A 144 16.39 -12.79 -15.57
C THR A 144 16.69 -11.82 -16.71
N ILE A 145 17.93 -11.80 -17.20
CA ILE A 145 18.30 -10.97 -18.35
C ILE A 145 17.46 -11.36 -19.57
N ASN A 146 17.32 -12.65 -19.85
CA ASN A 146 16.51 -13.14 -20.97
C ASN A 146 15.04 -12.71 -20.85
N ALA A 147 14.44 -12.84 -19.67
CA ALA A 147 13.05 -12.46 -19.43
C ALA A 147 12.83 -10.95 -19.59
N LEU A 148 13.75 -10.11 -19.12
CA LEU A 148 13.69 -8.65 -19.27
C LEU A 148 13.88 -8.23 -20.74
N VAL A 149 14.81 -8.85 -21.47
CA VAL A 149 15.00 -8.58 -22.91
C VAL A 149 13.75 -8.98 -23.71
N GLN A 150 13.18 -10.15 -23.43
CA GLN A 150 11.91 -10.56 -24.05
C GLN A 150 10.76 -9.59 -23.72
N LEU A 151 10.73 -9.04 -22.50
CA LEU A 151 9.75 -8.03 -22.12
C LEU A 151 9.92 -6.74 -22.94
N LEU A 152 11.16 -6.26 -23.11
CA LEU A 152 11.45 -5.08 -23.96
C LEU A 152 10.97 -5.27 -25.40
N GLU A 153 11.06 -6.49 -25.94
CA GLU A 153 10.68 -6.80 -27.33
C GLU A 153 9.18 -7.01 -27.52
N SER A 154 8.44 -7.30 -26.46
CA SER A 154 7.01 -7.68 -26.54
C SER A 154 6.05 -6.59 -26.06
N THR A 155 6.51 -5.62 -25.28
CA THR A 155 5.66 -4.54 -24.74
C THR A 155 5.78 -3.25 -25.55
N SER A 156 4.67 -2.52 -25.64
CA SER A 156 4.62 -1.14 -26.15
C SER A 156 4.30 -0.12 -25.04
N ASN A 157 4.28 -0.57 -23.79
CA ASN A 157 3.98 0.30 -22.66
C ASN A 157 5.26 1.01 -22.19
N ASP A 158 5.28 2.33 -22.33
CA ASP A 158 6.45 3.17 -22.02
C ASP A 158 6.97 3.00 -20.59
N ASP A 159 6.09 2.91 -19.60
CA ASP A 159 6.47 2.70 -18.20
C ASP A 159 7.20 1.36 -18.02
N THR A 160 6.68 0.32 -18.66
CA THR A 160 7.25 -1.03 -18.65
C THR A 160 8.62 -1.04 -19.33
N LEU A 161 8.77 -0.36 -20.47
CA LEU A 161 10.04 -0.23 -21.20
C LEU A 161 11.10 0.47 -20.36
N ILE A 162 10.74 1.60 -19.73
CA ILE A 162 11.65 2.37 -18.87
C ILE A 162 12.09 1.53 -17.65
N GLN A 163 11.15 0.89 -16.96
CA GLN A 163 11.47 0.08 -15.78
C GLN A 163 12.34 -1.13 -16.13
N ALA A 164 12.00 -1.87 -17.18
CA ALA A 164 12.79 -3.02 -17.63
C ALA A 164 14.21 -2.59 -18.04
N SER A 165 14.35 -1.45 -18.71
CA SER A 165 15.65 -0.88 -19.09
C SER A 165 16.47 -0.44 -17.87
N GLU A 166 15.84 0.17 -16.85
CA GLU A 166 16.50 0.54 -15.61
C GLU A 166 17.04 -0.69 -14.86
N ILE A 167 16.23 -1.75 -14.76
CA ILE A 167 16.65 -3.00 -14.09
C ILE A 167 17.78 -3.67 -14.87
N LEU A 168 17.67 -3.74 -16.20
CA LEU A 168 18.72 -4.27 -17.05
C LEU A 168 20.03 -3.50 -16.88
N GLY A 169 20.00 -2.17 -16.82
CA GLY A 169 21.20 -1.37 -16.56
C GLY A 169 21.84 -1.65 -15.21
N LYS A 170 21.06 -1.99 -14.17
CA LYS A 170 21.57 -2.37 -12.84
C LYS A 170 22.20 -3.78 -12.84
N ILE A 171 21.55 -4.76 -13.45
CA ILE A 171 21.98 -6.17 -13.40
C ILE A 171 22.89 -6.59 -14.55
N ASN A 172 22.95 -5.79 -15.61
CA ASN A 172 23.75 -6.00 -16.82
C ASN A 172 24.18 -4.65 -17.41
N PRO A 173 25.11 -3.92 -16.76
CA PRO A 173 25.60 -2.64 -17.25
C PRO A 173 26.07 -2.70 -18.70
N GLY A 174 25.70 -1.71 -19.51
CA GLY A 174 26.00 -1.69 -20.95
C GLY A 174 25.08 -2.59 -21.80
N ASN A 175 23.92 -3.01 -21.28
CA ASN A 175 22.98 -3.81 -22.06
C ASN A 175 22.48 -3.02 -23.30
N GLU A 176 22.97 -3.42 -24.48
CA GLU A 176 22.68 -2.75 -25.75
C GLU A 176 21.18 -2.67 -26.06
N LYS A 177 20.41 -3.70 -25.72
CA LYS A 177 18.95 -3.74 -25.95
C LYS A 177 18.24 -2.69 -25.10
N ALA A 178 18.58 -2.55 -23.82
CA ALA A 178 18.02 -1.52 -22.95
C ALA A 178 18.38 -0.11 -23.44
N ILE A 179 19.65 0.12 -23.80
CA ILE A 179 20.12 1.40 -24.35
C ILE A 179 19.38 1.75 -25.64
N HIS A 180 19.31 0.81 -26.58
CA HIS A 180 18.63 0.99 -27.85
C HIS A 180 17.14 1.31 -27.68
N THR A 181 16.45 0.60 -26.78
CA THR A 181 15.04 0.86 -26.46
C THR A 181 14.86 2.29 -25.94
N LEU A 182 15.67 2.73 -24.98
CA LEU A 182 15.55 4.08 -24.43
C LEU A 182 15.88 5.15 -25.47
N VAL A 183 16.90 4.94 -26.31
CA VAL A 183 17.22 5.86 -27.42
C VAL A 183 16.04 5.99 -28.38
N LYS A 184 15.39 4.88 -28.74
CA LYS A 184 14.19 4.91 -29.58
C LYS A 184 13.04 5.66 -28.91
N MET A 185 12.86 5.50 -27.59
CA MET A 185 11.85 6.25 -26.85
C MET A 185 12.09 7.77 -26.89
N LEU A 186 13.35 8.24 -26.91
CA LEU A 186 13.65 9.67 -27.03
C LEU A 186 13.17 10.29 -28.34
N GLU A 187 12.94 9.48 -29.39
CA GLU A 187 12.51 9.95 -30.71
C GLU A 187 10.98 10.03 -30.84
N SER A 188 10.23 9.36 -29.95
CA SER A 188 8.77 9.18 -30.09
C SER A 188 7.94 9.45 -28.84
N ALA A 189 8.56 9.66 -27.67
CA ALA A 189 7.86 9.81 -26.40
C ALA A 189 7.26 11.22 -26.20
N SER A 190 6.18 11.29 -25.41
CA SER A 190 5.58 12.54 -24.91
C SER A 190 6.39 13.14 -23.75
N ASP A 191 6.22 14.43 -23.47
CA ASP A 191 7.09 15.24 -22.58
C ASP A 191 7.48 14.55 -21.25
N TYR A 192 6.53 14.01 -20.48
CA TYR A 192 6.83 13.35 -19.20
C TYR A 192 7.61 12.04 -19.38
N THR A 193 7.20 11.22 -20.36
CA THR A 193 7.87 9.95 -20.68
C THR A 193 9.27 10.20 -21.24
N LEU A 194 9.42 11.24 -22.07
CA LEU A 194 10.68 11.67 -22.67
C LEU A 194 11.73 12.01 -21.61
N ILE A 195 11.36 12.81 -20.61
CA ILE A 195 12.24 13.16 -19.48
C ILE A 195 12.66 11.91 -18.71
N ARG A 196 11.73 10.97 -18.45
CA ARG A 196 12.04 9.74 -17.70
C ARG A 196 12.94 8.79 -18.48
N ALA A 197 12.70 8.65 -19.79
CA ALA A 197 13.57 7.88 -20.67
C ALA A 197 14.98 8.48 -20.70
N ALA A 198 15.11 9.81 -20.83
CA ALA A 198 16.40 10.50 -20.84
C ALA A 198 17.14 10.34 -19.51
N LYS A 199 16.45 10.51 -18.37
CA LYS A 199 17.01 10.27 -17.04
C LYS A 199 17.49 8.84 -16.87
N THR A 200 16.72 7.87 -17.34
CA THR A 200 17.08 6.45 -17.23
C THR A 200 18.27 6.13 -18.13
N LEU A 201 18.29 6.66 -19.35
CA LEU A 201 19.38 6.48 -20.29
C LEU A 201 20.69 7.07 -19.74
N GLY A 202 20.67 8.29 -19.21
CA GLY A 202 21.85 8.90 -18.59
C GLY A 202 22.37 8.15 -17.36
N LYS A 203 21.53 7.36 -16.67
CA LYS A 203 21.97 6.48 -15.58
C LYS A 203 22.66 5.22 -16.09
N ILE A 204 22.13 4.60 -17.16
CA ILE A 204 22.61 3.29 -17.65
C ILE A 204 23.71 3.41 -18.72
N ASP A 205 23.80 4.56 -19.38
CA ASP A 205 24.79 4.94 -20.39
C ASP A 205 25.27 6.38 -20.13
N PRO A 206 26.11 6.59 -19.09
CA PRO A 206 26.62 7.91 -18.75
C PRO A 206 27.40 8.53 -19.91
N GLY A 207 27.03 9.75 -20.31
CA GLY A 207 27.62 10.43 -21.47
C GLY A 207 26.84 10.27 -22.77
N ASN A 208 25.68 9.59 -22.76
CA ASN A 208 24.81 9.50 -23.93
C ASN A 208 24.35 10.90 -24.39
N GLU A 209 24.85 11.34 -25.55
CA GLU A 209 24.62 12.69 -26.08
C GLU A 209 23.13 12.98 -26.34
N LYS A 210 22.35 11.98 -26.76
CA LYS A 210 20.90 12.13 -26.98
C LYS A 210 20.16 12.40 -25.66
N ALA A 211 20.49 11.65 -24.60
CA ALA A 211 19.90 11.88 -23.29
C ALA A 211 20.25 13.27 -22.75
N ILE A 212 21.50 13.70 -22.90
CA ILE A 212 21.97 15.02 -22.48
C ILE A 212 21.22 16.12 -23.25
N GLY A 213 21.11 16.00 -24.57
CA GLY A 213 20.41 16.97 -25.42
C GLY A 213 18.94 17.15 -25.02
N VAL A 214 18.23 16.06 -24.75
CA VAL A 214 16.83 16.12 -24.29
C VAL A 214 16.70 16.82 -22.94
N LEU A 215 17.57 16.50 -21.97
CA LEU A 215 17.52 17.12 -20.65
C LEU A 215 17.87 18.62 -20.71
N LEU A 216 18.81 19.03 -21.56
CA LEU A 216 19.14 20.44 -21.79
C LEU A 216 17.97 21.20 -22.43
N GLN A 217 17.33 20.63 -23.46
CA GLN A 217 16.16 21.25 -24.11
C GLN A 217 14.99 21.46 -23.13
N VAL A 218 14.77 20.51 -22.23
CA VAL A 218 13.76 20.64 -21.16
C VAL A 218 14.12 21.77 -20.20
N LEU A 219 15.39 21.95 -19.85
CA LEU A 219 15.86 23.06 -19.01
C LEU A 219 15.68 24.42 -19.70
N GLU A 220 15.98 24.52 -21.00
CA GLU A 220 15.82 25.76 -21.78
C GLU A 220 14.35 26.14 -22.03
N SER A 221 13.47 25.17 -22.26
CA SER A 221 12.04 25.43 -22.48
C SER A 221 11.25 25.71 -21.19
N THR A 222 11.80 25.34 -20.03
CA THR A 222 11.15 25.61 -18.72
C THR A 222 11.50 26.98 -18.13
N SER A 223 12.40 27.75 -18.74
CA SER A 223 12.83 29.07 -18.24
C SER A 223 11.81 30.20 -18.40
N ASP A 224 10.80 30.05 -19.26
CA ASP A 224 9.77 31.09 -19.49
C ASP A 224 8.60 31.04 -18.49
N TYR A 225 8.41 29.91 -17.79
CA TYR A 225 7.27 29.68 -16.91
C TYR A 225 7.62 29.49 -15.43
N TYR A 226 8.89 29.23 -15.11
CA TYR A 226 9.33 28.89 -13.75
C TYR A 226 10.53 29.75 -13.31
N THR A 227 10.52 30.17 -12.05
CA THR A 227 11.61 30.96 -11.46
C THR A 227 12.88 30.11 -11.27
N PRO A 228 14.08 30.70 -11.26
CA PRO A 228 15.34 29.99 -10.97
C PRO A 228 15.29 29.08 -9.72
N ASN A 229 14.56 29.49 -8.67
CA ASN A 229 14.35 28.70 -7.44
C ASN A 229 13.58 27.39 -7.65
N GLN A 230 12.77 27.28 -8.71
CA GLN A 230 12.03 26.06 -9.05
C GLN A 230 12.90 25.08 -9.84
N VAL A 231 13.80 25.60 -10.69
CA VAL A 231 14.84 24.81 -11.38
C VAL A 231 15.85 24.27 -10.36
N GLU A 232 16.25 25.09 -9.39
CA GLU A 232 17.12 24.68 -8.28
C GLU A 232 16.48 23.58 -7.41
N LYS A 233 15.18 23.63 -7.13
CA LYS A 233 14.45 22.55 -6.44
C LYS A 233 14.36 21.24 -7.23
N ILE A 234 14.32 21.31 -8.56
CA ILE A 234 14.35 20.12 -9.43
C ILE A 234 15.77 19.53 -9.43
N LEU A 235 16.80 20.38 -9.47
CA LEU A 235 18.21 19.99 -9.31
C LEU A 235 18.48 19.40 -7.91
N GLU A 236 17.97 19.99 -6.83
CA GLU A 236 18.02 19.41 -5.47
C GLU A 236 17.30 18.06 -5.37
N LYS A 237 16.25 17.83 -6.15
CA LYS A 237 15.55 16.52 -6.19
C LYS A 237 16.28 15.49 -7.04
N ILE A 238 17.20 15.93 -7.90
CA ILE A 238 18.09 15.11 -8.73
C ILE A 238 19.45 14.90 -8.02
N PHE A 239 19.89 15.83 -7.17
CA PHE A 239 21.24 15.92 -6.59
C PHE A 239 21.31 16.08 -5.05
N GLY A 240 20.19 16.22 -4.32
CA GLY A 240 20.10 16.35 -2.85
C GLY A 240 20.09 17.80 -2.34
N SER A 241 19.21 18.10 -1.35
CA SER A 241 18.78 19.45 -0.89
C SER A 241 19.41 19.98 0.41
N VAL A 242 19.45 21.31 0.55
CA VAL A 242 19.81 22.11 1.75
C VAL A 242 18.58 22.85 2.31
N ASP A 243 18.34 22.64 3.61
CA ASP A 243 17.60 23.46 4.58
C ASP A 243 16.21 24.02 4.26
N TYR A 244 15.19 23.47 4.94
CA TYR A 244 13.95 24.22 5.16
C TYR A 244 13.27 23.86 6.50
N TYR A 245 12.71 24.89 7.13
CA TYR A 245 11.77 24.92 8.27
C TYR A 245 12.33 25.10 9.69
N LYS A 246 12.45 26.38 10.10
CA LYS A 246 12.37 26.78 11.50
C LYS A 246 11.15 27.67 11.74
N ASN A 247 10.37 27.23 12.73
CA ASN A 247 9.65 28.02 13.74
C ASN A 247 8.17 28.41 13.53
N ILE A 248 7.30 27.64 14.22
CA ILE A 248 6.26 28.10 15.19
C ILE A 248 5.61 26.90 15.93
N ASN A 249 5.84 25.66 15.47
CA ASN A 249 5.40 24.40 16.12
C ASN A 249 6.33 23.85 17.23
N SER A 250 7.36 24.58 17.64
CA SER A 250 8.43 24.04 18.49
C SER A 250 8.02 23.76 19.94
N LEU A 251 7.06 24.48 20.53
CA LEU A 251 6.78 24.34 21.97
C LEU A 251 6.00 23.05 22.32
N ARG A 252 5.08 22.60 21.47
CA ARG A 252 4.32 21.34 21.66
C ARG A 252 5.11 20.11 21.19
N MET A 253 5.95 20.29 20.18
CA MET A 253 6.92 19.31 19.70
C MET A 253 7.97 19.01 20.77
N VAL A 254 8.59 20.03 21.36
CA VAL A 254 9.54 19.91 22.47
C VAL A 254 8.89 19.27 23.71
N ALA A 255 7.60 19.52 23.95
CA ALA A 255 6.87 18.84 25.01
C ALA A 255 6.67 17.34 24.74
N SER A 256 6.33 16.95 23.51
CA SER A 256 6.18 15.53 23.12
C SER A 256 7.52 14.79 23.15
N GLU A 257 8.58 15.44 22.65
CA GLU A 257 9.95 14.94 22.67
C GLU A 257 10.49 14.80 24.11
N GLY A 258 10.22 15.77 24.99
CA GLY A 258 10.53 15.66 26.41
C GLY A 258 9.79 14.51 27.09
N LEU A 259 8.52 14.27 26.75
CA LEU A 259 7.77 13.12 27.28
C LEU A 259 8.31 11.77 26.79
N ARG A 260 8.83 11.70 25.55
CA ARG A 260 9.54 10.54 25.02
C ARG A 260 10.80 10.25 25.84
N GLU A 261 11.63 11.27 26.09
CA GLU A 261 12.91 11.12 26.81
C GLU A 261 12.73 10.73 28.28
N ILE A 262 11.61 11.15 28.91
CA ILE A 262 11.38 10.99 30.35
C ILE A 262 10.67 9.65 30.70
N GLY A 263 10.19 8.86 29.72
CA GLY A 263 9.19 7.85 30.07
C GLY A 263 9.02 6.60 29.22
N ARG A 264 10.09 5.87 28.90
CA ARG A 264 9.95 4.47 28.42
C ARG A 264 9.18 3.65 29.48
N GLY A 265 7.94 3.26 29.19
CA GLY A 265 7.05 2.55 30.13
C GLY A 265 6.41 3.38 31.26
N ASN A 266 6.50 4.71 31.24
CA ASN A 266 5.91 5.57 32.27
C ASN A 266 4.44 5.90 31.96
N GLU A 267 3.51 5.40 32.78
CA GLU A 267 2.06 5.57 32.57
C GLU A 267 1.62 7.04 32.52
N LYS A 268 2.25 7.94 33.28
CA LYS A 268 1.91 9.38 33.24
C LYS A 268 2.34 10.05 31.94
N ALA A 269 3.45 9.62 31.35
CA ALA A 269 3.92 10.12 30.06
C ALA A 269 2.98 9.64 28.94
N ILE A 270 2.54 8.38 29.01
CA ILE A 270 1.53 7.81 28.11
C ILE A 270 0.21 8.57 28.23
N ASP A 271 -0.32 8.77 29.44
CA ASP A 271 -1.57 9.51 29.66
C ASP A 271 -1.49 10.95 29.13
N GLY A 272 -0.34 11.62 29.30
CA GLY A 272 -0.09 12.96 28.78
C GLY A 272 -0.07 13.02 27.24
N LEU A 273 0.58 12.07 26.57
CA LEU A 273 0.57 11.99 25.11
C LEU A 273 -0.80 11.59 24.54
N VAL A 274 -1.56 10.72 25.25
CA VAL A 274 -2.95 10.40 24.89
C VAL A 274 -3.82 11.64 24.98
N GLN A 275 -3.76 12.40 26.07
CA GLN A 275 -4.48 13.67 26.21
C GLN A 275 -4.08 14.69 25.13
N LEU A 276 -2.80 14.70 24.74
CA LEU A 276 -2.31 15.56 23.67
C LEU A 276 -2.97 15.19 22.33
N LEU A 277 -3.02 13.91 21.97
CA LEU A 277 -3.71 13.42 20.76
C LEU A 277 -5.22 13.73 20.79
N GLU A 278 -5.84 13.71 21.96
CA GLU A 278 -7.28 13.97 22.10
C GLU A 278 -7.64 15.47 22.06
N SER A 279 -6.69 16.35 22.38
CA SER A 279 -6.92 17.79 22.52
C SER A 279 -6.46 18.62 21.33
N THR A 280 -5.65 18.05 20.43
CA THR A 280 -5.06 18.80 19.31
C THR A 280 -5.59 18.32 17.96
N THR A 281 -5.91 19.28 17.09
CA THR A 281 -6.14 19.03 15.66
C THR A 281 -4.92 19.39 14.82
N ASP A 282 -3.85 19.89 15.45
CA ASP A 282 -2.61 20.25 14.76
C ASP A 282 -1.87 19.02 14.27
N TYR A 283 -1.55 19.04 12.98
CA TYR A 283 -0.95 17.95 12.24
C TYR A 283 0.40 17.50 12.82
N HIS A 284 1.34 18.43 13.02
CA HIS A 284 2.69 18.10 13.47
C HIS A 284 2.69 17.62 14.92
N THR A 285 1.87 18.23 15.78
CA THR A 285 1.72 17.81 17.17
C THR A 285 1.13 16.40 17.26
N ASN A 286 0.13 16.08 16.44
CA ASN A 286 -0.46 14.73 16.39
C ASN A 286 0.52 13.68 15.87
N MET A 287 1.30 14.02 14.85
CA MET A 287 2.34 13.16 14.29
C MET A 287 3.40 12.81 15.34
N GLU A 288 3.96 13.80 16.02
CA GLU A 288 5.02 13.60 17.03
C GLU A 288 4.49 12.93 18.30
N ALA A 289 3.27 13.23 18.73
CA ALA A 289 2.63 12.55 19.85
C ALA A 289 2.36 11.07 19.54
N SER A 290 1.91 10.77 18.30
CA SER A 290 1.71 9.39 17.84
C SER A 290 3.02 8.62 17.83
N LYS A 291 4.06 9.20 17.22
CA LYS A 291 5.42 8.62 17.18
C LYS A 291 5.98 8.36 18.58
N SER A 292 5.89 9.36 19.47
CA SER A 292 6.36 9.26 20.84
C SER A 292 5.61 8.17 21.61
N LEU A 293 4.29 8.06 21.42
CA LEU A 293 3.48 6.97 21.99
C LEU A 293 3.89 5.60 21.45
N GLY A 294 4.24 5.52 20.17
CA GLY A 294 4.87 4.36 19.58
C GLY A 294 6.08 3.94 20.38
N GLU A 295 7.08 4.81 20.45
CA GLU A 295 8.41 4.57 21.02
C GLU A 295 8.39 4.29 22.54
N ILE A 296 7.53 4.97 23.32
CA ILE A 296 7.43 4.71 24.78
C ILE A 296 6.45 3.58 25.13
N GLY A 297 5.49 3.31 24.25
CA GLY A 297 4.51 2.25 24.40
C GLY A 297 5.07 0.85 24.11
N ILE A 298 6.16 0.76 23.33
CA ILE A 298 6.82 -0.47 22.86
C ILE A 298 6.98 -1.52 23.96
N ASP A 299 7.55 -1.13 25.10
CA ASP A 299 7.92 -2.08 26.15
C ASP A 299 6.78 -2.40 27.11
N SER A 300 5.71 -1.61 27.10
CA SER A 300 4.68 -1.65 28.14
C SER A 300 3.41 -2.41 27.75
N GLY A 301 3.16 -2.64 26.45
CA GLY A 301 1.90 -3.23 25.99
C GLY A 301 0.67 -2.45 26.45
N ASN A 302 0.80 -1.13 26.63
CA ASN A 302 -0.21 -0.32 27.28
C ASN A 302 -1.47 -0.18 26.40
N GLU A 303 -2.56 -0.82 26.83
CA GLU A 303 -3.84 -0.86 26.13
C GLU A 303 -4.43 0.54 25.87
N LYS A 304 -4.16 1.56 26.72
CA LYS A 304 -4.60 2.94 26.48
C LYS A 304 -3.86 3.58 25.31
N ALA A 305 -2.53 3.41 25.25
CA ALA A 305 -1.71 3.92 24.15
C ALA A 305 -2.15 3.32 22.81
N ILE A 306 -2.34 2.00 22.81
CA ILE A 306 -2.77 1.24 21.63
C ILE A 306 -4.16 1.69 21.20
N ASN A 307 -5.13 1.77 22.11
CA ASN A 307 -6.48 2.24 21.80
C ASN A 307 -6.50 3.67 21.27
N SER A 308 -5.63 4.56 21.79
CA SER A 308 -5.51 5.92 21.29
C SER A 308 -4.92 5.97 19.87
N LEU A 309 -3.84 5.22 19.61
CA LEU A 309 -3.26 5.11 18.27
C LEU A 309 -4.25 4.46 17.27
N VAL A 310 -5.02 3.46 17.69
CA VAL A 310 -6.10 2.87 16.89
C VAL A 310 -7.21 3.89 16.63
N LYS A 311 -7.60 4.68 17.63
CA LYS A 311 -8.56 5.78 17.45
C LYS A 311 -8.03 6.81 16.46
N VAL A 312 -6.73 7.13 16.47
CA VAL A 312 -6.08 7.98 15.47
C VAL A 312 -6.15 7.33 14.08
N LEU A 313 -5.88 6.03 13.95
CA LEU A 313 -6.05 5.31 12.68
C LEU A 313 -7.50 5.34 12.16
N GLU A 314 -8.47 5.25 13.07
CA GLU A 314 -9.90 5.21 12.76
C GLU A 314 -10.52 6.58 12.47
N SER A 315 -9.93 7.65 13.00
CA SER A 315 -10.47 9.01 12.94
C SER A 315 -9.66 10.00 12.09
N SER A 316 -8.36 9.75 11.87
CA SER A 316 -7.50 10.67 11.11
C SER A 316 -7.83 10.63 9.62
N PHE A 317 -8.12 11.80 9.06
CA PHE A 317 -8.17 12.03 7.61
C PHE A 317 -6.80 12.46 7.06
N ASP A 318 -5.83 12.73 7.94
CA ASP A 318 -4.48 13.11 7.57
C ASP A 318 -3.56 11.90 7.42
N ASP A 319 -2.85 11.91 6.30
CA ASP A 319 -2.07 10.84 5.77
C ASP A 319 -0.81 10.51 6.57
N ARG A 320 -0.13 11.52 7.12
CA ARG A 320 1.15 11.35 7.82
C ARG A 320 0.95 11.04 9.30
N THR A 321 -0.07 11.63 9.93
CA THR A 321 -0.50 11.27 11.29
C THR A 321 -0.96 9.82 11.37
N TRP A 322 -1.72 9.38 10.35
CA TRP A 322 -2.12 7.98 10.23
C TRP A 322 -0.92 7.05 10.07
N MET A 323 0.08 7.44 9.24
CA MET A 323 1.30 6.65 9.04
C MET A 323 2.13 6.50 10.31
N GLU A 324 2.29 7.56 11.10
CA GLU A 324 3.04 7.48 12.35
C GLU A 324 2.28 6.67 13.40
N ALA A 325 0.95 6.77 13.47
CA ALA A 325 0.16 5.92 14.37
C ALA A 325 0.28 4.43 13.97
N ALA A 326 0.25 4.16 12.68
CA ALA A 326 0.46 2.82 12.11
C ALA A 326 1.86 2.27 12.38
N HIS A 327 2.89 3.08 12.15
CA HIS A 327 4.28 2.73 12.39
C HIS A 327 4.53 2.48 13.89
N SER A 328 3.99 3.36 14.73
CA SER A 328 3.99 3.21 16.19
C SER A 328 3.35 1.90 16.63
N LEU A 329 2.22 1.54 16.04
CA LEU A 329 1.53 0.28 16.32
C LEU A 329 2.27 -0.96 15.79
N LYS A 330 3.05 -0.85 14.72
CA LYS A 330 3.98 -1.90 14.27
C LYS A 330 5.05 -2.21 15.33
N GLU A 331 5.55 -1.18 16.00
CA GLU A 331 6.62 -1.31 17.00
C GLU A 331 6.12 -1.87 18.35
N ILE A 332 4.83 -1.73 18.70
CA ILE A 332 4.29 -2.09 20.03
C ILE A 332 4.14 -3.62 20.32
N ARG A 333 4.34 -4.50 19.32
CA ARG A 333 4.59 -5.97 19.44
C ARG A 333 4.00 -6.76 20.64
N THR A 334 2.74 -6.56 21.00
CA THR A 334 1.99 -7.49 21.88
C THR A 334 0.98 -8.32 21.06
N LYS A 335 0.99 -9.65 21.25
CA LYS A 335 0.19 -10.62 20.45
C LYS A 335 -1.33 -10.36 20.45
N LYS A 336 -1.87 -9.80 21.55
CA LYS A 336 -3.29 -9.44 21.68
C LYS A 336 -3.66 -8.20 20.85
N ASP A 337 -2.73 -7.29 20.64
CA ASP A 337 -2.97 -5.98 20.05
C ASP A 337 -2.77 -5.96 18.54
N ILE A 338 -1.89 -6.83 18.02
CA ILE A 338 -1.79 -7.13 16.58
C ILE A 338 -3.16 -7.57 16.04
N THR A 339 -3.91 -8.40 16.78
CA THR A 339 -5.23 -8.88 16.32
C THR A 339 -6.24 -7.73 16.20
N THR A 340 -6.27 -6.82 17.17
CA THR A 340 -7.18 -5.65 17.14
C THR A 340 -6.82 -4.69 16.01
N LEU A 341 -5.53 -4.36 15.88
CA LEU A 341 -5.01 -3.54 14.80
C LEU A 341 -5.33 -4.15 13.43
N PHE A 342 -5.13 -5.45 13.29
CA PHE A 342 -5.37 -6.17 12.06
C PHE A 342 -6.84 -6.14 11.64
N ILE A 343 -7.77 -6.29 12.59
CA ILE A 343 -9.21 -6.15 12.37
C ILE A 343 -9.54 -4.73 11.87
N SER A 344 -9.01 -3.69 12.51
CA SER A 344 -9.22 -2.29 12.09
C SER A 344 -8.62 -2.01 10.71
N LEU A 345 -7.42 -2.51 10.40
CA LEU A 345 -6.77 -2.31 9.10
C LEU A 345 -7.43 -3.11 7.97
N LYS A 346 -7.85 -4.35 8.25
CA LYS A 346 -8.56 -5.21 7.28
C LYS A 346 -9.82 -4.54 6.76
N HIS A 347 -10.52 -3.76 7.58
CA HIS A 347 -11.69 -3.01 7.17
C HIS A 347 -11.41 -2.15 5.92
N TYR A 348 -10.28 -1.44 5.90
CA TYR A 348 -9.88 -0.59 4.77
C TYR A 348 -9.46 -1.37 3.52
N LEU A 349 -9.14 -2.67 3.65
CA LEU A 349 -8.90 -3.55 2.50
C LEU A 349 -10.19 -4.12 1.91
N SER A 350 -11.23 -4.29 2.74
CA SER A 350 -12.50 -4.94 2.40
C SER A 350 -13.62 -4.00 1.96
N ALA A 351 -13.47 -2.68 2.12
CA ALA A 351 -14.52 -1.72 1.79
C ALA A 351 -14.77 -1.69 0.27
N ILE A 352 -15.94 -2.20 -0.12
CA ILE A 352 -16.38 -2.39 -1.50
C ILE A 352 -17.00 -1.13 -2.14
N GLU A 353 -17.06 0.01 -1.44
CA GLU A 353 -17.60 1.24 -2.04
C GLU A 353 -16.50 2.24 -2.35
N TYR A 354 -16.06 2.15 -3.60
CA TYR A 354 -15.13 3.05 -4.28
C TYR A 354 -15.69 4.47 -4.34
N LEU A 355 -15.14 5.33 -3.51
CA LEU A 355 -14.97 6.75 -3.81
C LEU A 355 -13.48 7.04 -3.65
N ASP A 356 -12.91 7.79 -4.60
CA ASP A 356 -11.48 8.13 -4.71
C ASP A 356 -10.81 8.62 -3.40
N PHE A 357 -11.62 9.02 -2.42
CA PHE A 357 -11.21 9.46 -1.08
C PHE A 357 -10.52 8.41 -0.19
N ASN A 358 -10.57 7.11 -0.48
CA ASN A 358 -9.97 6.07 0.39
C ASN A 358 -8.78 5.31 -0.21
N GLN A 359 -8.28 5.69 -1.39
CA GLN A 359 -7.15 4.99 -2.03
C GLN A 359 -5.89 5.01 -1.16
N ASP A 360 -5.61 6.13 -0.51
CA ASP A 360 -4.46 6.28 0.37
C ASP A 360 -4.56 5.36 1.61
N ARG A 361 -5.72 5.30 2.27
CA ARG A 361 -5.94 4.40 3.41
C ARG A 361 -5.81 2.93 3.04
N PHE A 362 -6.32 2.54 1.87
CA PHE A 362 -6.13 1.19 1.33
C PHE A 362 -4.64 0.89 1.17
N ASN A 363 -3.93 1.77 0.48
CA ASN A 363 -2.51 1.68 0.18
C ASN A 363 -1.65 1.51 1.43
N LYS A 364 -1.94 2.29 2.47
CA LYS A 364 -1.19 2.24 3.71
C LYS A 364 -1.58 1.07 4.60
N SER A 365 -2.86 0.72 4.67
CA SER A 365 -3.32 -0.48 5.37
C SER A 365 -2.68 -1.73 4.76
N TYR A 366 -2.56 -1.76 3.43
CA TYR A 366 -1.87 -2.82 2.72
C TYR A 366 -0.38 -2.88 3.11
N ASN A 367 0.32 -1.73 3.16
CA ASN A 367 1.72 -1.67 3.59
C ASN A 367 1.94 -2.26 4.99
N ILE A 368 1.13 -1.84 5.96
CA ILE A 368 1.27 -2.35 7.33
C ILE A 368 1.01 -3.85 7.38
N ILE A 369 -0.07 -4.31 6.75
CA ILE A 369 -0.43 -5.73 6.73
C ILE A 369 0.65 -6.54 6.02
N TRP A 370 1.22 -6.02 4.93
CA TRP A 370 2.38 -6.60 4.27
C TRP A 370 3.58 -6.75 5.21
N ASN A 371 3.91 -5.71 5.99
CA ASN A 371 5.01 -5.79 6.96
C ASN A 371 4.73 -6.79 8.09
N PHE A 372 3.47 -6.91 8.54
CA PHE A 372 3.12 -7.96 9.51
C PHE A 372 3.34 -9.36 8.96
N THR A 373 3.20 -9.57 7.65
CA THR A 373 3.47 -10.88 7.05
C THR A 373 4.95 -11.29 7.04
N GLU A 374 5.89 -10.40 7.41
CA GLU A 374 7.31 -10.75 7.62
C GLU A 374 7.58 -11.45 8.95
N THR A 375 6.75 -11.16 9.95
CA THR A 375 7.05 -11.48 11.36
C THR A 375 5.97 -12.32 12.02
N LEU A 376 4.73 -12.23 11.53
CA LEU A 376 3.60 -12.98 12.08
C LEU A 376 3.58 -14.39 11.47
N PRO A 377 3.47 -15.47 12.26
CA PRO A 377 3.29 -16.80 11.71
C PRO A 377 1.99 -16.89 10.88
N TYR A 378 2.04 -17.56 9.72
CA TYR A 378 0.87 -17.72 8.85
C TYR A 378 -0.40 -18.22 9.57
N PRO A 379 -0.33 -19.21 10.49
CA PRO A 379 -1.53 -19.63 11.23
C PRO A 379 -2.18 -18.53 12.05
N GLU A 380 -1.38 -17.66 12.67
CA GLU A 380 -1.86 -16.55 13.49
C GLU A 380 -2.46 -15.45 12.61
N PHE A 381 -1.78 -15.11 11.52
CA PHE A 381 -2.31 -14.20 10.50
C PHE A 381 -3.65 -14.68 9.95
N TYR A 382 -3.75 -15.95 9.57
CA TYR A 382 -4.96 -16.53 9.03
C TYR A 382 -6.11 -16.45 10.04
N GLN A 383 -5.85 -16.77 11.32
CA GLN A 383 -6.87 -16.65 12.36
C GLN A 383 -7.34 -15.20 12.53
N ALA A 384 -6.43 -14.22 12.57
CA ALA A 384 -6.78 -12.81 12.66
C ALA A 384 -7.59 -12.36 11.42
N TRP A 385 -7.19 -12.80 10.22
CA TRP A 385 -7.86 -12.48 8.96
C TRP A 385 -9.26 -13.06 8.84
N HIS A 386 -9.51 -14.24 9.38
CA HIS A 386 -10.85 -14.84 9.35
C HIS A 386 -11.70 -14.49 10.58
N THR A 387 -11.21 -13.65 11.49
CA THR A 387 -12.00 -13.16 12.63
C THR A 387 -13.07 -12.16 12.13
N PRO A 388 -14.36 -12.35 12.46
CA PRO A 388 -15.42 -11.41 12.08
C PRO A 388 -15.22 -10.04 12.73
N LEU A 389 -15.48 -8.96 11.98
CA LEU A 389 -15.55 -7.62 12.55
C LEU A 389 -16.64 -7.61 13.65
N LYS A 390 -16.31 -7.19 14.88
CA LYS A 390 -17.32 -7.08 15.95
C LYS A 390 -18.46 -6.15 15.47
N LYS A 391 -19.71 -6.60 15.59
CA LYS A 391 -20.96 -5.87 15.25
C LYS A 391 -21.01 -4.40 15.70
N ARG A 392 -20.21 -3.98 16.69
CA ARG A 392 -20.08 -2.60 17.16
C ARG A 392 -19.64 -1.62 16.07
N LEU A 393 -18.77 -2.00 15.15
CA LEU A 393 -18.31 -1.13 14.05
C LEU A 393 -19.44 -0.85 13.02
N TRP A 394 -20.30 -1.83 12.77
CA TRP A 394 -21.45 -1.68 11.86
C TRP A 394 -22.51 -0.74 12.44
N LEU A 395 -22.80 -0.85 13.74
CA LEU A 395 -23.64 0.10 14.48
C LEU A 395 -23.04 1.52 14.49
N PHE A 396 -21.73 1.65 14.66
CA PHE A 396 -21.03 2.94 14.64
C PHE A 396 -21.08 3.61 13.25
N LEU A 397 -20.95 2.84 12.18
CA LEU A 397 -21.05 3.32 10.79
C LEU A 397 -22.48 3.70 10.41
N CYS A 398 -23.48 2.92 10.84
CA CYS A 398 -24.89 3.30 10.69
C CYS A 398 -25.18 4.61 11.42
N LEU A 399 -24.67 4.80 12.63
CA LEU A 399 -24.79 6.06 13.38
C LEU A 399 -24.07 7.23 12.67
N ARG A 400 -22.93 6.97 12.02
CA ARG A 400 -22.17 7.98 11.27
C ARG A 400 -22.86 8.39 9.97
N LEU A 401 -23.34 7.44 9.18
CA LEU A 401 -24.17 7.70 7.99
C LEU A 401 -25.44 8.46 8.37
N PHE A 402 -26.07 8.07 9.47
CA PHE A 402 -27.24 8.77 10.00
C PHE A 402 -26.90 10.22 10.43
N SER A 403 -25.75 10.44 11.07
CA SER A 403 -25.29 11.80 11.44
C SER A 403 -24.94 12.66 10.23
N PHE A 404 -24.39 12.07 9.16
CA PHE A 404 -24.06 12.76 7.92
C PHE A 404 -25.34 13.13 7.13
N LEU A 405 -26.30 12.21 7.08
CA LEU A 405 -27.63 12.46 6.50
C LEU A 405 -28.39 13.54 7.30
N LEU A 406 -28.31 13.52 8.63
CA LEU A 406 -28.88 14.57 9.48
C LEU A 406 -28.24 15.93 9.19
N PHE A 407 -26.92 16.00 9.08
CA PHE A 407 -26.21 17.25 8.78
C PHE A 407 -26.66 17.84 7.43
N TRP A 408 -26.77 17.01 6.38
CA TRP A 408 -27.26 17.45 5.07
C TRP A 408 -28.76 17.79 5.08
N SER A 409 -29.56 17.12 5.89
CA SER A 409 -30.98 17.45 6.04
C SER A 409 -31.19 18.83 6.69
N PHE A 410 -30.35 19.20 7.66
CA PHE A 410 -30.38 20.51 8.31
C PHE A 410 -29.92 21.63 7.37
N THR A 411 -28.90 21.40 6.54
CA THR A 411 -28.46 22.38 5.55
C THR A 411 -29.51 22.57 4.44
N PHE A 412 -30.18 21.50 4.00
CA PHE A 412 -31.28 21.60 3.02
C PHE A 412 -32.51 22.31 3.60
N LEU A 413 -32.89 22.03 4.85
CA LEU A 413 -33.99 22.75 5.51
C LEU A 413 -33.70 24.24 5.67
N SER A 414 -32.45 24.58 6.02
CA SER A 414 -32.01 25.97 6.18
C SER A 414 -32.10 26.74 4.85
N TRP A 415 -31.66 26.14 3.74
CA TRP A 415 -31.74 26.73 2.41
C TRP A 415 -33.18 26.80 1.88
N GLY A 416 -34.00 25.78 2.16
CA GLY A 416 -35.43 25.76 1.82
C GLY A 416 -36.22 26.85 2.55
N LEU A 417 -35.95 27.07 3.84
CA LEU A 417 -36.53 28.17 4.62
C LEU A 417 -36.08 29.54 4.11
N MET A 418 -34.79 29.70 3.78
CA MET A 418 -34.29 30.94 3.17
C MET A 418 -34.95 31.22 1.81
N PHE A 419 -35.17 30.19 0.99
CA PHE A 419 -35.82 30.32 -0.32
C PHE A 419 -37.31 30.66 -0.19
N LEU A 420 -38.02 30.09 0.79
CA LEU A 420 -39.41 30.43 1.12
C LEU A 420 -39.55 31.87 1.62
N VAL A 421 -38.64 32.32 2.49
CA VAL A 421 -38.59 33.71 2.94
C VAL A 421 -38.28 34.65 1.76
N PHE A 422 -37.37 34.25 0.86
CA PHE A 422 -37.06 35.02 -0.34
C PHE A 422 -38.27 35.15 -1.28
N LEU A 423 -39.02 34.06 -1.49
CA LEU A 423 -40.27 34.07 -2.27
C LEU A 423 -41.37 34.94 -1.63
N LEU A 424 -41.48 34.92 -0.30
CA LEU A 424 -42.43 35.74 0.47
C LEU A 424 -42.10 37.24 0.41
N VAL A 425 -40.82 37.59 0.41
CA VAL A 425 -40.36 38.99 0.42
C VAL A 425 -40.28 39.60 -0.99
N PHE A 426 -39.85 38.83 -2.00
CA PHE A 426 -39.47 39.40 -3.31
C PHE A 426 -40.40 39.05 -4.48
N SER A 427 -41.46 38.26 -4.30
CA SER A 427 -42.41 37.98 -5.39
C SER A 427 -43.84 37.64 -4.93
N PRO A 428 -44.62 38.63 -4.47
CA PRO A 428 -46.04 38.46 -4.14
C PRO A 428 -46.88 37.90 -5.30
N HIS A 429 -46.45 38.15 -6.54
CA HIS A 429 -47.11 37.68 -7.75
C HIS A 429 -46.97 36.17 -7.97
N ILE A 430 -45.83 35.57 -7.59
CA ILE A 430 -45.61 34.12 -7.71
C ILE A 430 -46.49 33.37 -6.71
N ILE A 431 -46.64 33.88 -5.49
CA ILE A 431 -47.50 33.31 -4.45
C ILE A 431 -48.98 33.38 -4.89
N ARG A 432 -49.44 34.51 -5.44
CA ARG A 432 -50.80 34.63 -5.99
C ARG A 432 -51.05 33.67 -7.16
N PHE A 433 -50.04 33.45 -8.01
CA PHE A 433 -50.13 32.50 -9.13
C PHE A 433 -50.21 31.05 -8.66
N LEU A 434 -49.43 30.66 -7.64
CA LEU A 434 -49.46 29.33 -7.05
C LEU A 434 -50.78 29.05 -6.33
N ILE A 435 -51.30 29.99 -5.54
CA ILE A 435 -52.60 29.87 -4.87
C ILE A 435 -53.73 29.75 -5.91
N SER A 436 -53.70 30.56 -6.98
CA SER A 436 -54.66 30.47 -8.09
C SER A 436 -54.60 29.11 -8.80
N SER A 437 -53.41 28.55 -8.99
CA SER A 437 -53.23 27.25 -9.62
C SER A 437 -53.68 26.09 -8.73
N CYS A 438 -53.37 26.13 -7.42
CA CYS A 438 -53.88 25.17 -6.44
C CYS A 438 -55.41 25.22 -6.33
N ASN A 439 -56.02 26.41 -6.33
CA ASN A 439 -57.49 26.53 -6.32
C ASN A 439 -58.14 26.00 -7.60
N ARG A 440 -57.50 26.18 -8.77
CA ARG A 440 -57.96 25.57 -10.03
C ARG A 440 -57.85 24.04 -10.00
N TYR A 441 -56.77 23.51 -9.42
CA TYR A 441 -56.56 22.07 -9.29
C TYR A 441 -57.57 21.44 -8.30
N LEU A 442 -57.81 22.07 -7.15
CA LEU A 442 -58.83 21.65 -6.17
C LEU A 442 -60.25 21.69 -6.75
N LYS A 443 -60.63 22.74 -7.50
CA LYS A 443 -61.93 22.79 -8.19
C LYS A 443 -62.09 21.66 -9.22
N LYS A 444 -61.00 21.28 -9.90
CA LYS A 444 -61.00 20.19 -10.90
C LYS A 444 -61.13 18.80 -10.26
N ILE A 445 -60.58 18.62 -9.06
CA ILE A 445 -60.75 17.40 -8.26
C ILE A 445 -62.19 17.30 -7.73
N ILE A 446 -62.75 18.41 -7.23
CA ILE A 446 -64.11 18.46 -6.69
C ILE A 446 -65.15 18.21 -7.80
N SER A 447 -64.95 18.74 -9.02
CA SER A 447 -65.89 18.51 -10.14
C SER A 447 -65.79 17.12 -10.77
N GLN A 448 -64.80 16.30 -10.40
CA GLN A 448 -64.67 14.91 -10.86
C GLN A 448 -65.26 13.89 -9.87
N GLN A 449 -65.73 14.31 -8.69
CA GLN A 449 -66.24 13.43 -7.63
C GLN A 449 -67.76 13.52 -7.38
N THR A 450 -68.54 14.18 -8.23
CA THR A 450 -70.02 14.20 -8.13
C THR A 450 -70.67 13.54 -9.35
N PRO A 451 -71.13 12.27 -9.24
CA PRO A 451 -72.07 11.67 -10.17
C PRO A 451 -73.51 12.15 -9.88
N SER A 452 -74.26 12.43 -10.95
CA SER A 452 -75.69 12.74 -10.95
C SER A 452 -76.52 11.66 -10.24
N ILE A 453 -77.39 12.09 -9.31
CA ILE A 453 -78.62 11.38 -8.95
C ILE A 453 -79.77 12.12 -9.63
#